data_AF-A0A5S4FPW3-F1
#
_entry.id   AF-A0A5S4FPW3-F1
#
_cell.length_a   1.000
_cell.length_b   1.000
_cell.length_c   1.000
_cell.angle_alpha   90.00
_cell.angle_beta   90.00
_cell.angle_gamma   90.00
#
_symmetry.space_group_name_H-M   'P 1'
#
loop_
_entity.id
_entity.type
_entity.pdbx_description
1 polymer ?
#
loop_
_entity_poly.entity_id
_entity_poly.type
_entity_poly.pdbx_seq_one_letter_code
_entity_poly.pdbx_strand_id
1 'polypeptide(L)'
;MRPDIRRLSVAAVLVSLVVVTGCTGGESDKPTLEEATKQLIADGDKLLASREVAASGKVTATERADKDTESGCVPGQVQRFFRAQGDLSGPPAVHMPYNSAGLMQSVLKFMGYDSVVNDRDLGDENLGVSVVHNPKMGLTFTVTVRNGQKPNIMIVGKTSCYAHGR
;
A
#
# COMPACT_ATOMS: atom_id res chain seq x y z
N MET A 1 33.72 29.63 -67.41
CA MET A 1 32.48 29.85 -66.64
C MET A 1 32.63 29.14 -65.29
N ARG A 2 32.02 29.73 -64.25
CA ARG A 2 32.12 29.41 -62.81
C ARG A 2 31.66 27.97 -62.43
N PRO A 3 31.91 27.53 -61.18
CA PRO A 3 32.34 26.19 -60.80
C PRO A 3 31.18 25.27 -60.41
N ASP A 4 31.44 23.96 -60.32
CA ASP A 4 30.58 23.07 -59.52
C ASP A 4 31.34 22.44 -58.36
N ILE A 5 30.75 22.65 -57.19
CA ILE A 5 31.21 22.34 -55.85
C ILE A 5 30.60 20.98 -55.49
N ARG A 6 31.22 20.31 -54.50
CA ARG A 6 30.65 19.29 -53.59
C ARG A 6 30.98 17.85 -54.05
N ARG A 7 31.46 16.94 -53.19
CA ARG A 7 31.31 16.81 -51.73
C ARG A 7 32.56 16.16 -51.12
N LEU A 8 33.04 16.73 -50.02
CA LEU A 8 33.88 16.04 -49.04
C LEU A 8 33.05 14.94 -48.37
N SER A 9 33.49 13.69 -48.48
CA SER A 9 32.99 12.60 -47.64
C SER A 9 33.70 12.69 -46.28
N VAL A 10 33.07 13.37 -45.33
CA VAL A 10 33.50 13.38 -43.93
C VAL A 10 32.97 12.10 -43.28
N ALA A 11 33.88 11.27 -42.80
CA ALA A 11 33.58 10.08 -42.00
C ALA A 11 32.87 10.51 -40.70
N ALA A 12 31.63 10.09 -40.52
CA ALA A 12 30.89 10.30 -39.28
C ALA A 12 31.40 9.31 -38.23
N VAL A 13 32.21 9.79 -37.29
CA VAL A 13 32.56 9.05 -36.07
C VAL A 13 31.35 9.06 -35.14
N LEU A 14 30.62 7.95 -35.11
CA LEU A 14 29.58 7.69 -34.12
C LEU A 14 30.24 7.46 -32.76
N VAL A 15 30.31 8.51 -31.95
CA VAL A 15 30.64 8.40 -30.52
C VAL A 15 29.36 7.99 -29.79
N SER A 16 29.27 6.70 -29.44
CA SER A 16 28.23 6.18 -28.56
C SER A 16 28.39 6.76 -27.16
N LEU A 17 27.64 7.83 -26.87
CA LEU A 17 27.38 8.27 -25.49
C LEU A 17 26.46 7.25 -24.84
N VAL A 18 27.06 6.26 -24.15
CA VAL A 18 26.34 5.45 -23.17
C VAL A 18 26.04 6.36 -21.99
N VAL A 19 24.89 7.03 -22.04
CA VAL A 19 24.33 7.68 -20.86
C VAL A 19 23.86 6.55 -19.96
N VAL A 20 24.68 6.19 -18.97
CA VAL A 20 24.23 5.40 -17.84
C VAL A 20 23.25 6.30 -17.10
N THR A 21 21.97 6.21 -17.42
CA THR A 21 20.90 6.69 -16.55
C THR A 21 20.93 5.76 -15.34
N GLY A 22 21.83 6.05 -14.40
CA GLY A 22 21.81 5.44 -13.10
C GLY A 22 20.43 5.68 -12.51
N CYS A 23 19.76 4.62 -12.09
CA CYS A 23 18.62 4.70 -11.19
C CYS A 23 19.11 5.21 -9.83
N THR A 24 19.53 6.46 -9.75
CA THR A 24 19.63 7.19 -8.49
C THR A 24 18.23 7.67 -8.15
N GLY A 25 17.33 6.72 -7.91
CA GLY A 25 16.14 6.99 -7.10
C GLY A 25 16.68 7.27 -5.71
N GLY A 26 16.77 8.56 -5.36
CA GLY A 26 17.47 9.01 -4.18
C GLY A 26 16.92 8.32 -2.93
N GLU A 27 17.83 7.85 -2.09
CA GLU A 27 17.51 7.40 -0.72
C GLU A 27 16.81 8.51 0.09
N SER A 28 16.86 9.75 -0.40
CA SER A 28 16.19 10.94 0.13
C SER A 28 14.70 11.08 -0.24
N ASP A 29 14.16 10.27 -1.15
CA ASP A 29 12.73 10.35 -1.56
C ASP A 29 11.82 9.40 -0.76
N LYS A 30 12.39 8.53 0.08
CA LYS A 30 11.59 7.64 0.95
C LYS A 30 11.22 8.38 2.24
N PRO A 31 9.94 8.35 2.65
CA PRO A 31 9.53 8.96 3.90
C PRO A 31 10.21 8.27 5.07
N THR A 32 10.53 9.03 6.11
CA THR A 32 10.99 8.51 7.41
C THR A 32 9.96 7.56 8.03
N LEU A 33 10.38 6.72 8.98
CA LEU A 33 9.44 5.87 9.73
C LEU A 33 8.34 6.72 10.38
N GLU A 34 8.68 7.92 10.87
CA GLU A 34 7.72 8.79 11.54
C GLU A 34 6.71 9.43 10.59
N GLU A 35 7.13 9.83 9.39
CA GLU A 35 6.20 10.31 8.36
C GLU A 35 5.27 9.19 7.89
N ALA A 36 5.82 8.00 7.64
CA ALA A 36 5.04 6.82 7.28
C ALA A 36 4.05 6.46 8.41
N THR A 37 4.48 6.52 9.68
CA THR A 37 3.63 6.23 10.84
C THR A 37 2.49 7.22 10.98
N LYS A 38 2.76 8.52 10.87
CA LYS A 38 1.71 9.55 10.93
C LYS A 38 0.67 9.33 9.84
N GLN A 39 1.12 9.04 8.62
CA GLN A 39 0.21 8.76 7.52
C GLN A 39 -0.56 7.45 7.72
N LEU A 40 0.09 6.40 8.23
CA LEU A 40 -0.54 5.12 8.55
C LEU A 40 -1.69 5.28 9.54
N ILE A 41 -1.48 6.04 10.62
CA ILE A 41 -2.52 6.33 11.61
C ILE A 41 -3.63 7.16 10.98
N ALA A 42 -3.28 8.22 10.23
CA ALA A 42 -4.27 9.09 9.60
C ALA A 42 -5.16 8.34 8.59
N ASP A 43 -4.58 7.45 7.78
CA ASP A 43 -5.32 6.65 6.81
C ASP A 43 -6.15 5.58 7.50
N GLY A 44 -5.62 4.96 8.55
CA GLY A 44 -6.37 4.02 9.39
C GLY A 44 -7.59 4.67 10.03
N ASP A 45 -7.42 5.84 10.66
CA ASP A 45 -8.52 6.58 11.27
C ASP A 45 -9.55 7.08 10.24
N LYS A 46 -9.11 7.53 9.05
CA LYS A 46 -10.01 7.89 7.94
C LYS A 46 -10.80 6.68 7.44
N LEU A 47 -10.16 5.52 7.31
CA LEU A 47 -10.83 4.29 6.93
C LEU A 47 -11.90 3.92 7.96
N LEU A 48 -11.58 3.94 9.25
CA LEU A 48 -12.54 3.62 10.32
C LEU A 48 -13.70 4.62 10.41
N ALA A 49 -13.47 5.88 10.07
CA ALA A 49 -14.51 6.91 10.02
C ALA A 49 -15.35 6.90 8.73
N SER A 50 -15.00 6.06 7.75
CA SER A 50 -15.67 6.01 6.45
C SER A 50 -17.10 5.45 6.56
N ARG A 51 -17.98 5.91 5.66
CA ARG A 51 -19.36 5.43 5.60
C ARG A 51 -19.42 3.98 5.15
N GLU A 52 -18.46 3.54 4.35
CA GLU A 52 -18.32 2.19 3.80
C GLU A 52 -17.99 1.17 4.91
N VAL A 53 -17.08 1.54 5.83
CA VAL A 53 -16.82 0.72 7.02
C VAL A 53 -18.04 0.71 7.93
N ALA A 54 -18.65 1.87 8.20
CA ALA A 54 -19.85 1.96 9.04
C ALA A 54 -21.05 1.19 8.45
N ALA A 55 -21.16 1.12 7.13
CA ALA A 55 -22.18 0.33 6.43
C ALA A 55 -21.89 -1.17 6.50
N SER A 56 -20.64 -1.58 6.65
CA SER A 56 -20.26 -2.99 6.79
C SER A 56 -20.37 -3.49 8.23
N GLY A 57 -20.11 -2.64 9.22
CA GLY A 57 -20.17 -3.01 10.63
C GLY A 57 -19.53 -2.01 11.58
N LYS A 58 -19.14 -2.48 12.76
CA LYS A 58 -18.45 -1.68 13.77
C LYS A 58 -17.03 -2.19 13.96
N VAL A 59 -16.05 -1.36 13.60
CA VAL A 59 -14.63 -1.66 13.67
C VAL A 59 -13.94 -0.60 14.54
N THR A 60 -13.05 -1.04 15.44
CA THR A 60 -12.31 -0.15 16.35
C THR A 60 -10.83 -0.46 16.32
N ALA A 61 -10.00 0.59 16.36
CA ALA A 61 -8.56 0.45 16.48
C ALA A 61 -8.18 -0.20 17.82
N THR A 62 -7.27 -1.17 17.76
CA THR A 62 -6.65 -1.86 18.90
C THR A 62 -5.17 -1.54 19.04
N GLU A 63 -4.54 -1.04 17.99
CA GLU A 63 -3.14 -0.60 17.96
C GLU A 63 -3.01 0.57 16.99
N ARG A 64 -2.30 1.64 17.38
CA ARG A 64 -2.12 2.84 16.55
C ARG A 64 -0.64 3.15 16.34
N ALA A 65 0.11 2.15 15.89
CA ALA A 65 1.52 2.28 15.55
C ALA A 65 2.35 2.85 16.71
N ASP A 66 2.03 2.42 17.94
CA ASP A 66 2.63 2.95 19.16
C ASP A 66 3.97 2.27 19.51
N LYS A 67 4.34 1.21 18.78
CA LYS A 67 5.50 0.36 19.09
C LYS A 67 6.21 -0.08 17.82
N ASP A 68 7.54 -0.07 17.90
CA ASP A 68 8.41 -0.68 16.91
C ASP A 68 8.34 -2.20 16.99
N THR A 69 8.43 -2.86 15.83
CA THR A 69 8.51 -4.31 15.73
C THR A 69 9.54 -4.73 14.70
N GLU A 70 10.39 -5.68 15.07
CA GLU A 70 11.36 -6.29 14.15
C GLU A 70 10.75 -7.46 13.37
N SER A 71 9.54 -7.91 13.73
CA SER A 71 8.90 -9.08 13.13
C SER A 71 8.68 -8.86 11.63
N GLY A 72 9.25 -9.73 10.80
CA GLY A 72 9.14 -9.62 9.34
C GLY A 72 10.05 -8.57 8.71
N CYS A 73 10.95 -7.96 9.49
CA CYS A 73 12.04 -7.13 9.02
C CYS A 73 13.38 -7.87 9.15
N VAL A 74 14.39 -7.41 8.42
CA VAL A 74 15.77 -7.89 8.61
C VAL A 74 16.36 -7.30 9.91
N PRO A 75 17.38 -7.92 10.53
CA PRO A 75 17.97 -7.41 11.75
C PRO A 75 18.41 -5.94 11.65
N GLY A 76 18.13 -5.15 12.68
CA GLY A 76 18.40 -3.71 12.72
C GLY A 76 17.35 -2.84 12.00
N GLN A 77 16.27 -3.44 11.50
CA GLN A 77 15.13 -2.73 10.95
C GLN A 77 13.86 -2.98 11.76
N VAL A 78 12.99 -1.97 11.76
CA VAL A 78 11.72 -1.97 12.46
C VAL A 78 10.60 -1.54 11.52
N GLN A 79 9.37 -1.95 11.84
CA GLN A 79 8.15 -1.41 11.26
C GLN A 79 7.17 -1.07 12.39
N ARG A 80 6.03 -0.48 12.04
CA ARG A 80 4.92 -0.25 12.98
C ARG A 80 3.60 -0.69 12.39
N PHE A 81 2.66 -1.05 13.27
CA PHE A 81 1.36 -1.57 12.87
C PHE A 81 0.22 -0.67 13.32
N PHE A 82 -0.74 -0.46 12.43
CA PHE A 82 -2.09 -0.06 12.79
C PHE A 82 -2.96 -1.31 12.76
N ARG A 83 -3.69 -1.59 13.84
CA ARG A 83 -4.61 -2.73 13.88
C ARG A 83 -5.98 -2.27 14.30
N ALA A 84 -6.99 -2.75 13.61
CA ALA A 84 -8.37 -2.58 13.99
C ALA A 84 -9.14 -3.88 13.78
N GLN A 85 -10.12 -4.11 14.64
CA GLN A 85 -10.95 -5.30 14.59
C GLN A 85 -12.39 -4.96 14.92
N GLY A 86 -13.31 -5.80 14.46
CA GLY A 86 -14.73 -5.53 14.61
C GLY A 86 -15.62 -6.64 14.10
N ASP A 87 -16.91 -6.31 14.11
CA ASP A 87 -17.96 -7.21 13.67
C ASP A 87 -18.79 -6.56 12.54
N LEU A 88 -19.11 -7.37 11.52
CA LEU A 88 -20.12 -7.08 10.52
C LEU A 88 -21.47 -6.81 11.21
N SER A 89 -22.18 -5.80 10.72
CA SER A 89 -23.59 -5.58 11.06
C SER A 89 -24.49 -6.46 10.21
N GLY A 90 -25.71 -6.74 10.68
CA GLY A 90 -26.71 -7.45 9.88
C GLY A 90 -26.42 -8.94 9.65
N PRO A 91 -27.32 -9.65 8.94
CA PRO A 91 -27.16 -11.07 8.66
C PRO A 91 -26.12 -11.31 7.53
N PRO A 92 -25.46 -12.49 7.49
CA PRO A 92 -24.42 -12.80 6.49
C PRO A 92 -24.86 -12.66 5.02
N ALA A 93 -26.16 -12.84 4.74
CA ALA A 93 -26.73 -12.67 3.40
C ALA A 93 -26.70 -11.21 2.89
N VAL A 94 -26.57 -10.23 3.80
CA VAL A 94 -26.52 -8.80 3.46
C VAL A 94 -25.08 -8.30 3.31
N HIS A 95 -24.17 -8.83 4.13
CA HIS A 95 -22.76 -8.45 4.13
C HIS A 95 -21.88 -9.67 3.85
N MET A 96 -21.77 -10.02 2.57
CA MET A 96 -20.82 -11.05 2.15
C MET A 96 -19.38 -10.58 2.42
N PRO A 97 -18.51 -11.43 2.99
CA PRO A 97 -17.14 -11.07 3.34
C PRO A 97 -16.36 -10.39 2.20
N TYR A 98 -16.47 -10.93 0.98
CA TYR A 98 -15.84 -10.37 -0.21
C TYR A 98 -16.29 -8.92 -0.48
N ASN A 99 -17.59 -8.64 -0.43
CA ASN A 99 -18.13 -7.30 -0.68
C ASN A 99 -17.68 -6.31 0.40
N SER A 100 -17.69 -6.71 1.66
CA SER A 100 -17.21 -5.85 2.76
C SER A 100 -15.72 -5.54 2.64
N ALA A 101 -14.90 -6.55 2.32
CA ALA A 101 -13.47 -6.32 2.07
C ALA A 101 -13.24 -5.39 0.87
N GLY A 102 -13.97 -5.58 -0.24
CA GLY A 102 -13.89 -4.74 -1.44
C GLY A 102 -14.38 -3.29 -1.23
N LEU A 103 -15.38 -3.07 -0.37
CA LEU A 103 -15.80 -1.72 0.02
C LEU A 103 -14.67 -0.99 0.78
N MET A 104 -14.06 -1.65 1.76
CA MET A 104 -12.93 -1.09 2.51
C MET A 104 -11.71 -0.88 1.61
N GLN A 105 -11.46 -1.81 0.67
CA GLN A 105 -10.43 -1.63 -0.36
C GLN A 105 -10.67 -0.37 -1.17
N SER A 106 -11.92 -0.15 -1.61
CA SER A 106 -12.26 1.00 -2.44
C SER A 106 -11.94 2.32 -1.74
N VAL A 107 -12.23 2.43 -0.43
CA VAL A 107 -11.85 3.60 0.38
C VAL A 107 -10.34 3.81 0.39
N LEU A 108 -9.55 2.74 0.61
CA LEU A 108 -8.09 2.81 0.57
C LEU A 108 -7.58 3.22 -0.82
N LYS A 109 -8.21 2.75 -1.90
CA LYS A 109 -7.85 3.16 -3.27
C LYS A 109 -8.11 4.64 -3.51
N PHE A 110 -9.21 5.20 -2.99
CA PHE A 110 -9.44 6.65 -3.01
C PHE A 110 -8.39 7.44 -2.23
N MET A 111 -7.71 6.83 -1.27
CA MET A 111 -6.58 7.42 -0.53
C MET A 111 -5.22 7.24 -1.23
N GLY A 112 -5.20 6.71 -2.44
CA GLY A 112 -3.98 6.55 -3.26
C GLY A 112 -3.23 5.24 -3.02
N TYR A 113 -3.91 4.21 -2.54
CA TYR A 113 -3.37 2.86 -2.48
C TYR A 113 -3.71 2.07 -3.75
N ASP A 114 -2.78 1.21 -4.19
CA ASP A 114 -2.96 0.30 -5.31
C ASP A 114 -3.26 -1.12 -4.81
N SER A 115 -4.08 -1.87 -5.54
CA SER A 115 -4.31 -3.29 -5.24
C SER A 115 -3.03 -4.09 -5.53
N VAL A 116 -2.57 -4.87 -4.55
CA VAL A 116 -1.37 -5.73 -4.69
C VAL A 116 -1.71 -7.07 -5.33
N VAL A 117 -2.89 -7.59 -5.01
CA VAL A 117 -3.44 -8.84 -5.54
C VAL A 117 -4.88 -8.59 -5.97
N ASN A 118 -5.38 -9.33 -6.95
CA ASN A 118 -6.79 -9.31 -7.27
C ASN A 118 -7.56 -9.99 -6.14
N ASP A 119 -8.49 -9.29 -5.50
CA ASP A 119 -9.22 -9.79 -4.32
C ASP A 119 -9.95 -11.12 -4.58
N ARG A 120 -10.31 -11.41 -5.84
CA ARG A 120 -10.90 -12.68 -6.26
C ARG A 120 -9.98 -13.89 -6.08
N ASP A 121 -8.67 -13.67 -6.08
CA ASP A 121 -7.69 -14.74 -5.96
C ASP A 121 -7.45 -15.13 -4.49
N LEU A 122 -7.85 -14.28 -3.54
CA LEU A 122 -7.61 -14.46 -2.10
C LEU A 122 -8.88 -14.73 -1.28
N GLY A 123 -10.06 -14.58 -1.89
CA GLY A 123 -11.35 -14.73 -1.23
C GLY A 123 -12.13 -15.98 -1.64
N ASP A 124 -13.10 -16.33 -0.82
CA ASP A 124 -14.14 -17.32 -1.11
C ASP A 124 -15.50 -16.83 -0.58
N GLU A 125 -16.52 -17.68 -0.58
CA GLU A 125 -17.87 -17.34 -0.08
C GLU A 125 -17.91 -16.93 1.41
N ASN A 126 -16.92 -17.33 2.20
CA ASN A 126 -16.81 -17.10 3.63
C ASN A 126 -15.62 -16.20 4.02
N LEU A 127 -14.78 -15.80 3.06
CA LEU A 127 -13.58 -15.03 3.28
C LEU A 127 -13.43 -13.92 2.22
N GLY A 128 -13.34 -12.68 2.66
CA GLY A 128 -12.91 -11.55 1.84
C GLY A 128 -11.53 -11.09 2.29
N VAL A 129 -10.58 -11.03 1.36
CA VAL A 129 -9.26 -10.46 1.63
C VAL A 129 -8.94 -9.42 0.57
N SER A 130 -8.50 -8.24 1.02
CA SER A 130 -7.94 -7.21 0.17
C SER A 130 -6.56 -6.83 0.70
N VAL A 131 -5.59 -6.73 -0.20
CA VAL A 131 -4.25 -6.22 0.12
C VAL A 131 -3.95 -5.05 -0.80
N VAL A 132 -3.67 -3.90 -0.20
CA VAL A 132 -3.38 -2.66 -0.92
C VAL A 132 -2.10 -2.00 -0.43
N HIS A 133 -1.41 -1.30 -1.31
CA HIS A 133 -0.10 -0.72 -1.06
C HIS A 133 -0.05 0.73 -1.53
N ASN A 134 0.50 1.61 -0.70
CA ASN A 134 0.86 2.97 -1.08
C ASN A 134 2.39 3.02 -1.24
N PRO A 135 2.92 2.98 -2.48
CA PRO A 135 4.36 2.92 -2.71
C PRO A 135 5.08 4.21 -2.33
N LYS A 136 4.40 5.35 -2.40
CA LYS A 136 4.96 6.65 -2.02
C LYS A 136 5.27 6.69 -0.51
N MET A 137 4.36 6.15 0.30
CA MET A 137 4.48 6.18 1.75
C MET A 137 5.06 4.89 2.35
N GLY A 138 5.31 3.88 1.51
CA GLY A 138 5.76 2.56 1.96
C GLY A 138 4.74 1.87 2.86
N LEU A 139 3.44 2.10 2.67
CA LEU A 139 2.38 1.58 3.55
C LEU A 139 1.66 0.41 2.90
N THR A 140 1.26 -0.58 3.69
CA THR A 140 0.43 -1.69 3.22
C THR A 140 -0.75 -1.88 4.17
N PHE A 141 -1.95 -1.98 3.63
CA PHE A 141 -3.13 -2.42 4.38
C PHE A 141 -3.57 -3.79 3.90
N THR A 142 -3.89 -4.66 4.85
CA THR A 142 -4.60 -5.91 4.64
C THR A 142 -5.94 -5.82 5.36
N VAL A 143 -7.02 -6.02 4.62
CA VAL A 143 -8.37 -6.15 5.15
C VAL A 143 -8.77 -7.60 5.02
N THR A 144 -9.20 -8.21 6.11
CA THR A 144 -9.73 -9.57 6.16
C THR A 144 -11.12 -9.53 6.77
N VAL A 145 -12.08 -10.10 6.07
CA VAL A 145 -13.45 -10.29 6.55
C VAL A 145 -13.76 -11.77 6.48
N ARG A 146 -14.30 -12.38 7.54
CA ARG A 146 -14.60 -13.82 7.56
C ARG A 146 -15.90 -14.16 8.29
N ASN A 147 -16.74 -14.98 7.69
CA ASN A 147 -17.91 -15.54 8.38
C ASN A 147 -17.53 -16.55 9.47
N GLY A 148 -18.46 -16.81 10.41
CA GLY A 148 -18.36 -17.94 11.34
C GLY A 148 -17.43 -17.77 12.55
N GLN A 149 -16.75 -16.63 12.71
CA GLN A 149 -15.95 -16.31 13.89
C GLN A 149 -16.04 -14.83 14.24
N LYS A 150 -15.87 -14.46 15.50
CA LYS A 150 -15.74 -13.05 15.94
C LYS A 150 -14.36 -12.82 16.58
N PRO A 151 -13.68 -11.68 16.34
CA PRO A 151 -14.05 -10.63 15.38
C PRO A 151 -14.04 -11.15 13.93
N ASN A 152 -15.02 -10.74 13.13
CA ASN A 152 -15.11 -11.14 11.72
C ASN A 152 -14.51 -10.10 10.76
N ILE A 153 -14.17 -8.90 11.22
CA ILE A 153 -13.42 -7.91 10.46
C ILE A 153 -12.07 -7.70 11.14
N MET A 154 -10.99 -7.79 10.38
CA MET A 154 -9.64 -7.46 10.79
C MET A 154 -8.99 -6.55 9.74
N ILE A 155 -8.44 -5.43 10.20
CA ILE A 155 -7.70 -4.48 9.38
C ILE A 155 -6.31 -4.36 9.97
N VAL A 156 -5.29 -4.63 9.15
CA VAL A 156 -3.88 -4.49 9.53
C VAL A 156 -3.20 -3.57 8.54
N GLY A 157 -2.87 -2.38 8.98
CA GLY A 157 -1.96 -1.47 8.30
C GLY A 157 -0.54 -1.67 8.82
N LYS A 158 0.46 -1.57 7.95
CA LYS A 158 1.88 -1.62 8.33
C LYS A 158 2.71 -0.63 7.53
N THR A 159 3.75 -0.11 8.16
CA THR A 159 4.84 0.56 7.44
C THR A 159 5.72 -0.48 6.74
N SER A 160 6.56 -0.03 5.80
CA SER A 160 7.71 -0.80 5.35
C SER A 160 8.72 -0.93 6.50
N CYS A 161 9.75 -1.75 6.30
CA CYS A 161 10.86 -1.83 7.24
C CYS A 161 11.80 -0.64 7.08
N TYR A 162 12.12 0.00 8.19
CA TYR A 162 13.00 1.17 8.30
C TYR A 162 14.18 0.84 9.20
N ALA A 163 15.35 1.42 8.93
CA ALA A 163 16.48 1.29 9.84
C ALA A 163 16.14 1.92 11.20
N HIS A 164 16.61 1.31 12.28
CA HIS A 164 16.37 1.83 13.63
C HIS A 164 16.85 3.29 13.74
N GLY A 165 15.95 4.20 14.12
CA GLY A 165 16.27 5.64 14.27
C GLY A 165 16.17 6.50 13.00
N ARG A 166 15.51 6.03 11.94
CA ARG A 166 15.26 6.78 10.70
C ARG A 166 13.80 6.71 10.26
#